data_AF-A0A3M6X6M8-F1
#
_entry.id   AF-A0A3M6X6M8-F1
#
_cell.length_a   1.000
_cell.length_b   1.000
_cell.length_c   1.000
_cell.angle_alpha   90.00
_cell.angle_beta   90.00
_cell.angle_gamma   90.00
#
_symmetry.space_group_name_H-M   'P 1'
#
loop_
_entity.id
_entity.type
_entity.pdbx_description
1 polymer ?
#
loop_
_entity_poly.entity_id
_entity_poly.type
_entity_poly.pdbx_seq_one_letter_code
_entity_poly.pdbx_strand_id
1 'polypeptide(L)'
;MAQPTPTSQVISETAKQEGGPEKGSAAAQMQSEVGKTRNFEQAAQEVIRKMQQTPEAITKEDAAYLKSREARAIGTNNPPAGSVSADAEHLAAENLGATKDSSNAG
;
A
#
# COMPACT_ATOMS: atom_id res chain seq x y z
N MET A 1 12.25 -12.15 -1.58
CA MET A 1 13.17 -10.99 -1.58
C MET A 1 12.44 -9.85 -2.27
N ALA A 2 12.17 -8.74 -1.59
CA ALA A 2 11.61 -7.56 -2.26
C ALA A 2 12.72 -6.95 -3.13
N GLN A 3 12.45 -6.78 -4.43
CA GLN A 3 13.44 -6.18 -5.32
C GLN A 3 13.60 -4.69 -4.95
N PRO A 4 14.83 -4.14 -4.94
CA PRO A 4 15.03 -2.72 -4.68
C PRO A 4 14.31 -1.89 -5.75
N THR A 5 13.58 -0.86 -5.32
CA THR A 5 12.88 0.06 -6.23
C THR A 5 13.89 0.69 -7.20
N PRO A 6 13.70 0.56 -8.52
CA PRO A 6 14.66 1.06 -9.49
C PRO A 6 14.72 2.60 -9.48
N THR A 7 15.93 3.16 -9.63
CA THR A 7 16.12 4.61 -9.67
C THR A 7 15.74 5.18 -11.03
N SER A 8 15.41 6.47 -11.09
CA SER A 8 15.07 7.16 -12.34
C SER A 8 16.20 7.11 -13.38
N GLN A 9 17.46 7.10 -12.93
CA GLN A 9 18.64 6.98 -13.79
C GLN A 9 18.66 5.62 -14.50
N VAL A 10 18.53 4.53 -13.73
CA VAL A 10 18.50 3.16 -14.29
C VAL A 10 17.34 2.99 -15.26
N ILE A 11 16.16 3.50 -14.91
CA ILE A 11 14.98 3.45 -15.80
C ILE A 11 15.25 4.17 -17.12
N SER A 12 15.86 5.37 -17.08
CA SER A 12 16.16 6.14 -18.28
C SER A 12 17.21 5.48 -19.15
N GLU A 13 18.25 4.90 -18.55
CA GLU A 13 19.29 4.17 -19.27
C GLU A 13 18.71 2.94 -19.98
N THR A 14 17.90 2.15 -19.29
CA THR A 14 17.22 1.01 -19.91
C THR A 14 16.26 1.45 -21.01
N ALA A 15 15.48 2.51 -20.81
CA ALA A 15 14.60 3.03 -21.86
C ALA A 15 15.38 3.45 -23.11
N LYS A 16 16.56 4.08 -22.95
CA LYS A 16 17.43 4.45 -24.07
C LYS A 16 17.98 3.21 -24.80
N GLN A 17 18.35 2.17 -24.06
CA GLN A 17 18.81 0.90 -24.64
C GLN A 17 17.69 0.18 -25.41
N GLU A 18 16.46 0.29 -24.94
CA GLU A 18 15.26 -0.31 -25.55
C GLU A 18 14.66 0.53 -26.69
N GLY A 19 15.17 1.75 -26.95
CA GLY A 19 14.62 2.67 -27.95
C GLY A 19 13.37 3.43 -27.49
N GLY A 20 13.00 3.33 -26.21
CA GLY A 20 11.90 4.04 -25.57
C GLY A 20 11.20 3.19 -24.49
N PRO A 21 10.44 3.82 -23.58
CA PRO A 21 9.58 3.09 -22.64
C PRO A 21 8.33 2.58 -23.37
N GLU A 22 8.46 1.43 -24.03
CA GLU A 22 7.35 0.77 -24.72
C GLU A 22 6.58 -0.18 -23.79
N LYS A 23 5.29 -0.40 -24.08
CA LYS A 23 4.47 -1.32 -23.27
C LYS A 23 5.09 -2.72 -23.26
N GLY A 24 5.39 -3.22 -22.07
CA GLY A 24 6.01 -4.55 -21.86
C GLY A 24 7.53 -4.53 -21.79
N SER A 25 8.18 -3.39 -22.10
CA SER A 25 9.63 -3.23 -21.98
C SER A 25 10.11 -3.31 -20.53
N ALA A 26 11.40 -3.57 -20.31
CA ALA A 26 11.99 -3.57 -18.97
C ALA A 26 11.90 -2.18 -18.33
N ALA A 27 12.08 -1.11 -19.10
CA ALA A 27 11.87 0.26 -18.62
C ALA A 27 10.42 0.48 -18.15
N ALA A 28 9.42 0.00 -18.90
CA ALA A 28 8.01 0.11 -18.50
C ALA A 28 7.70 -0.71 -17.24
N GLN A 29 8.29 -1.90 -17.09
CA GLN A 29 8.17 -2.71 -15.88
C GLN A 29 8.77 -2.00 -14.67
N MET A 30 9.99 -1.45 -14.81
CA MET A 30 10.62 -0.69 -13.73
C MET A 30 9.83 0.56 -13.34
N GLN A 31 9.25 1.28 -14.30
CA GLN A 31 8.34 2.39 -14.00
C GLN A 31 7.09 1.92 -13.26
N SER A 32 6.55 0.75 -13.62
CA SER A 32 5.41 0.15 -12.92
C SER A 32 5.76 -0.14 -11.46
N GLU A 33 6.92 -0.74 -11.18
CA GLU A 33 7.36 -1.02 -9.81
C GLU A 33 7.50 0.27 -8.99
N VAL A 34 8.15 1.32 -9.54
CA VAL A 34 8.20 2.63 -8.87
C VAL A 34 6.80 3.18 -8.60
N GLY A 35 5.90 3.05 -9.56
CA GLY A 35 4.50 3.48 -9.42
C GLY A 35 3.79 2.74 -8.29
N LYS A 36 3.95 1.42 -8.17
CA LYS A 36 3.35 0.61 -7.09
C LYS A 36 3.88 1.05 -5.73
N THR A 37 5.19 1.22 -5.59
CA THR A 37 5.82 1.68 -4.33
C THR A 37 5.31 3.07 -3.94
N ARG A 38 5.29 4.04 -4.86
CA ARG A 38 4.78 5.39 -4.57
C ARG A 38 3.30 5.40 -4.20
N ASN A 39 2.48 4.62 -4.89
CA ASN A 39 1.05 4.49 -4.56
C ASN A 39 0.86 3.91 -3.16
N PHE A 40 1.69 2.96 -2.75
CA PHE A 40 1.69 2.43 -1.39
C PHE A 40 2.14 3.48 -0.37
N GLU A 41 3.26 4.16 -0.60
CA GLU A 41 3.76 5.21 0.30
C GLU A 41 2.71 6.31 0.54
N GLN A 42 2.01 6.75 -0.51
CA GLN A 42 0.94 7.74 -0.39
C GLN A 42 -0.24 7.23 0.44
N ALA A 43 -0.72 6.01 0.16
CA ALA A 43 -1.80 5.39 0.91
C ALA A 43 -1.41 5.16 2.37
N ALA A 44 -0.19 4.70 2.63
CA ALA A 44 0.34 4.48 3.97
C ALA A 44 0.40 5.80 4.75
N GLN A 45 0.92 6.88 4.15
CA GLN A 45 0.94 8.18 4.81
C GLN A 45 -0.46 8.69 5.16
N GLU A 46 -1.44 8.51 4.28
CA GLU A 46 -2.83 8.90 4.54
C GLU A 46 -3.43 8.12 5.69
N VAL A 47 -3.34 6.78 5.64
CA VAL A 47 -3.92 5.90 6.65
C VAL A 47 -3.19 6.05 7.99
N ILE A 48 -1.86 6.14 8.01
CA ILE A 48 -1.09 6.39 9.25
C ILE A 48 -1.51 7.70 9.90
N ARG A 49 -1.68 8.78 9.13
CA ARG A 49 -2.18 10.05 9.68
C ARG A 49 -3.56 9.88 10.31
N LYS A 50 -4.47 9.18 9.63
CA LYS A 50 -5.80 8.89 10.15
C LYS A 50 -5.74 8.03 11.42
N MET A 51 -4.90 7.00 11.46
CA MET A 51 -4.67 6.17 12.66
C MET A 51 -4.16 6.99 13.85
N GLN A 52 -3.32 8.01 13.59
CA GLN A 52 -2.77 8.87 14.65
C GLN A 52 -3.75 9.94 15.14
N GLN A 53 -4.57 10.50 14.23
CA GLN A 53 -5.44 11.64 14.51
C GLN A 53 -6.85 11.24 14.93
N THR A 54 -7.40 10.23 14.27
CA THR A 54 -8.77 9.73 14.44
C THR A 54 -8.80 8.21 14.33
N PRO A 55 -8.10 7.50 15.26
CA PRO A 55 -8.01 6.04 15.22
C PRO A 55 -9.38 5.35 15.17
N GLU A 56 -10.39 5.90 15.84
CA GLU A 56 -11.77 5.41 15.88
C GLU A 56 -12.50 5.49 14.51
N ALA A 57 -11.99 6.32 13.59
CA ALA A 57 -12.54 6.50 12.27
C ALA A 57 -11.94 5.53 11.23
N ILE A 58 -10.95 4.72 11.62
CA ILE A 58 -10.33 3.73 10.73
C ILE A 58 -11.32 2.61 10.44
N THR A 59 -11.56 2.36 9.15
CA THR A 59 -12.54 1.36 8.69
C THR A 59 -11.87 0.18 7.99
N LYS A 60 -12.66 -0.86 7.72
CA LYS A 60 -12.19 -2.02 6.95
C LYS A 60 -11.79 -1.66 5.53
N GLU A 61 -12.44 -0.64 4.95
CA GLU A 61 -12.15 -0.13 3.62
C GLU A 61 -10.77 0.54 3.57
N ASP A 62 -10.41 1.33 4.58
CA ASP A 62 -9.08 1.93 4.70
C ASP A 62 -8.00 0.84 4.75
N ALA A 63 -8.23 -0.17 5.61
CA ALA A 63 -7.30 -1.28 5.79
C ALA A 63 -7.17 -2.13 4.52
N ALA A 64 -8.28 -2.46 3.85
CA ALA A 64 -8.29 -3.22 2.60
C ALA A 64 -7.63 -2.45 1.46
N TYR A 65 -7.85 -1.13 1.39
CA TYR A 65 -7.18 -0.26 0.43
C TYR A 65 -5.66 -0.29 0.63
N LEU A 66 -5.21 -0.10 1.87
CA LEU A 66 -3.78 -0.10 2.19
C LEU A 66 -3.14 -1.47 1.90
N LYS A 67 -3.78 -2.56 2.31
CA LYS A 67 -3.33 -3.94 2.06
C LYS A 67 -3.13 -4.23 0.58
N SER A 68 -4.06 -3.79 -0.26
CA SER A 68 -3.98 -3.96 -1.72
C SER A 68 -2.78 -3.21 -2.32
N ARG A 69 -2.49 -2.00 -1.83
CA ARG A 69 -1.32 -1.23 -2.28
C ARG A 69 -0.02 -1.85 -1.81
N GLU A 70 0.04 -2.27 -0.55
CA GLU A 70 1.21 -2.93 0.03
C GLU A 70 1.55 -4.22 -0.71
N ALA A 71 0.55 -5.10 -0.89
CA ALA A 71 0.64 -6.33 -1.67
C ALA A 71 1.26 -6.11 -3.06
N ARG A 72 0.78 -5.07 -3.76
CA ARG A 72 1.33 -4.69 -5.08
C ARG A 72 2.76 -4.19 -5.01
N ALA A 73 3.10 -3.39 -4.00
CA ALA A 73 4.44 -2.83 -3.84
C ALA A 73 5.49 -3.90 -3.49
N ILE A 74 5.13 -4.90 -2.68
CA ILE A 74 6.04 -5.97 -2.27
C ILE A 74 5.97 -7.22 -3.17
N GLY A 75 5.05 -7.24 -4.14
CA GLY A 75 4.86 -8.36 -5.07
C GLY A 75 4.30 -9.62 -4.41
N THR A 76 3.48 -9.50 -3.37
CA THR A 76 2.84 -10.65 -2.70
C THR A 76 1.34 -10.40 -2.51
N ASN A 77 0.53 -11.45 -2.40
CA ASN A 77 -0.90 -11.27 -2.17
C ASN A 77 -1.24 -10.93 -0.72
N ASN A 78 -0.35 -11.26 0.22
CA ASN A 78 -0.57 -11.12 1.65
C ASN A 78 0.63 -10.40 2.27
N PRO A 79 0.48 -9.10 2.60
CA PRO A 79 1.46 -8.38 3.39
C PRO A 79 1.80 -9.12 4.70
N PRO A 80 3.04 -9.00 5.20
CA PRO A 80 3.46 -9.68 6.41
C PRO A 80 2.66 -9.18 7.63
N ALA A 81 2.59 -10.01 8.67
CA ALA A 81 2.08 -9.56 9.97
C ALA A 81 2.94 -8.42 10.53
N GLY A 82 2.31 -7.46 11.22
CA GLY A 82 2.97 -6.24 11.69
C GLY A 82 3.32 -5.23 10.59
N SER A 83 2.80 -5.43 9.37
CA SER A 83 2.76 -4.38 8.36
C SER A 83 1.78 -3.28 8.74
N VAL A 84 1.92 -2.11 8.11
CA VAL A 84 1.00 -0.98 8.31
C VAL A 84 -0.43 -1.37 7.94
N SER A 85 -0.62 -2.19 6.89
CA SER A 85 -1.95 -2.70 6.56
C SER A 85 -2.50 -3.65 7.62
N ALA A 86 -1.66 -4.48 8.25
CA ALA A 86 -2.08 -5.34 9.36
C ALA A 86 -2.51 -4.52 10.59
N ASP A 87 -1.78 -3.45 10.92
CA ASP A 87 -2.14 -2.56 12.03
C ASP A 87 -3.46 -1.83 11.76
N ALA A 88 -3.69 -1.38 10.52
CA ALA A 88 -4.95 -0.79 10.11
C ALA A 88 -6.12 -1.80 10.17
N GLU A 89 -5.89 -3.06 9.77
CA GLU A 89 -6.89 -4.14 9.86
C GLU A 89 -7.27 -4.42 11.33
N HIS A 90 -6.29 -4.44 12.23
CA HIS A 90 -6.51 -4.62 13.67
C HIS A 90 -7.39 -3.51 14.24
N LEU A 91 -7.01 -2.26 14.00
CA LEU A 91 -7.73 -1.09 14.51
C LEU A 91 -9.15 -1.00 13.94
N ALA A 92 -9.34 -1.30 12.65
CA ALA A 92 -10.67 -1.37 12.05
C ALA A 92 -11.56 -2.45 12.68
N ALA A 93 -10.98 -3.59 13.07
CA ALA A 93 -11.71 -4.65 13.75
C ALA A 93 -12.11 -4.25 15.17
N GLU A 94 -11.24 -3.57 15.91
CA GLU A 94 -11.53 -3.01 17.23
C GLU A 94 -12.68 -1.99 17.17
N ASN A 95 -12.61 -1.05 16.22
CA ASN A 95 -13.66 -0.06 16.00
C ASN A 95 -15.00 -0.71 15.67
N LEU A 96 -15.01 -1.73 14.81
CA LEU A 96 -16.23 -2.47 14.50
C LEU A 96 -16.80 -3.19 15.73
N GLY A 97 -15.95 -3.77 16.58
CA GLY A 97 -16.35 -4.37 17.86
C GLY A 97 -17.00 -3.36 18.81
N ALA A 98 -16.37 -2.20 18.98
CA ALA A 98 -16.87 -1.10 19.80
C ALA A 98 -18.22 -0.55 19.30
N THR A 99 -18.41 -0.42 17.99
CA THR A 99 -19.71 -0.03 17.41
C THR A 99 -20.82 -1.05 17.67
N LYS A 100 -20.48 -2.33 17.79
CA LYS A 100 -21.45 -3.40 18.02
C LYS A 100 -21.89 -3.47 19.48
N ASP A 101 -20.96 -3.27 20.41
CA ASP A 101 -21.26 -3.23 21.85
C ASP A 101 -22.10 -2.01 22.24
N SER A 102 -21.80 -0.83 21.65
CA SER A 102 -22.57 0.40 21.90
C SER A 102 -24.02 0.35 21.38
N SER A 103 -24.31 -0.51 20.40
CA SER A 103 -25.67 -0.70 19.87
C SER A 103 -26.57 -1.63 20.70
N ASN A 104 -26.03 -2.29 21.74
CA ASN A 104 -26.76 -3.23 22.59
C ASN A 104 -27.00 -2.72 24.03
N ALA A 105 -26.80 -1.42 24.26
CA ALA A 105 -26.94 -0.77 25.57
C ALA A 105 -28.19 0.13 25.71
N GLY A 106 -29.23 -0.10 24.89
CA GLY A 106 -30.48 0.70 24.89
C GLY A 106 -31.73 -0.15 24.95
#